data_AF-A0A939VD37-F1
#
_entry.id   AF-A0A939VD37-F1
#
_cell.length_a   1.000
_cell.length_b   1.000
_cell.length_c   1.000
_cell.angle_alpha   90.00
_cell.angle_beta   90.00
_cell.angle_gamma   90.00
#
_symmetry.space_group_name_H-M   'P 1'
#
loop_
_entity.id
_entity.type
_entity.pdbx_description
1 polymer ?
#
loop_
_entity_poly.entity_id
_entity_poly.type
_entity_poly.pdbx_seq_one_letter_code
_entity_poly.pdbx_strand_id
1 'polypeptide(L)'
;PKDAPLYEYYLGEKNVYLDHDGKKARNHYLKALINIDESDREFSMASFALAGNYRLAGEQDKYLEYVIKAALCDLKNCTMENMALQNLALFLFEENESQIERAERYINVSMADAKFYNNRLRILEISRIMPQIMNTYQANMEKTNTKLQYSIIFISLLVLGLLFTAYYIYRQNRKLSTRRKELANSNLQLTNLNRQLADSNKDQAYLNEQLKELNQRLVDTNKRREGLASIYIDLCAKYIDKLAKYQTLVKRKIKANQTQELLQTISSTRISEEDAATFLHRFDKAFLELYPTFVEEFNALLQENGRIQQKSPHTLPTELRTFALIRLGVKSTADIAGLLFLSPQTIYNCRSVVKNKSVCKESFDEDVLRLCSVIK
;
A
#
# COMPACT_ATOMS: atom_id res chain seq x y z
N PRO A 1 25.64 -103.71 -32.27
CA PRO A 1 27.01 -103.95 -31.73
C PRO A 1 27.11 -103.37 -30.32
N LYS A 2 27.85 -103.99 -29.40
CA LYS A 2 28.08 -103.43 -28.05
C LYS A 2 28.85 -102.09 -28.09
N ASP A 3 29.52 -101.82 -29.21
CA ASP A 3 30.33 -100.61 -29.44
C ASP A 3 29.59 -99.53 -30.24
N ALA A 4 28.28 -99.65 -30.46
CA ALA A 4 27.51 -98.64 -31.18
C ALA A 4 27.14 -97.46 -30.26
N PRO A 5 27.20 -96.19 -30.71
CA PRO A 5 26.90 -95.01 -29.88
C PRO A 5 25.52 -95.06 -29.20
N LEU A 6 24.53 -95.67 -29.85
CA LEU A 6 23.17 -95.83 -29.34
C LEU A 6 22.94 -97.06 -28.45
N TYR A 7 23.95 -97.93 -28.27
CA TYR A 7 23.80 -99.16 -27.48
C TYR A 7 23.40 -98.85 -26.03
N GLU A 8 24.10 -97.90 -25.41
CA GLU A 8 23.80 -97.44 -24.04
C GLU A 8 22.45 -96.69 -23.98
N TYR A 9 22.09 -95.93 -25.00
CA TYR A 9 20.77 -95.28 -25.08
C TYR A 9 19.62 -96.30 -25.07
N TYR A 10 19.68 -97.33 -25.92
CA TYR A 10 18.62 -98.36 -25.97
C TYR A 10 18.57 -99.23 -24.72
N LEU A 11 19.70 -99.45 -24.03
CA LEU A 11 19.69 -100.05 -22.69
C LEU A 11 19.00 -99.14 -21.68
N GLY A 12 19.19 -97.83 -21.78
CA GLY A 12 18.42 -96.83 -21.03
C GLY A 12 16.91 -96.99 -21.25
N GLU A 13 16.47 -96.97 -22.51
CA GLU A 13 15.06 -97.14 -22.89
C GLU A 13 14.47 -98.46 -22.38
N LYS A 14 15.23 -99.57 -22.51
CA LYS A 14 14.82 -100.88 -21.99
C LYS A 14 14.59 -100.82 -20.47
N ASN A 15 15.51 -100.21 -19.72
CA ASN A 15 15.39 -100.09 -18.27
C ASN A 15 14.21 -99.19 -17.86
N VAL A 16 13.87 -98.18 -18.66
CA VAL A 16 12.69 -97.33 -18.42
C VAL A 16 11.39 -98.09 -18.66
N TYR A 17 11.22 -98.70 -19.83
CA TYR A 17 9.92 -99.25 -20.26
C TYR A 17 9.67 -100.71 -19.86
N LEU A 18 10.71 -101.53 -19.75
CA LEU A 18 10.57 -102.96 -19.41
C LEU A 18 10.90 -103.21 -17.93
N ASP A 19 12.07 -102.77 -17.49
CA ASP A 19 12.57 -103.10 -16.15
C ASP A 19 12.09 -102.11 -15.06
N HIS A 20 11.48 -100.99 -15.47
CA HIS A 20 10.97 -99.91 -14.61
C HIS A 20 12.01 -99.38 -13.60
N ASP A 21 13.29 -99.45 -13.95
CA ASP A 21 14.42 -99.04 -13.12
C ASP A 21 15.03 -97.72 -13.62
N GLY A 22 14.43 -96.61 -13.18
CA GLY A 22 14.87 -95.27 -13.59
C GLY A 22 16.30 -94.92 -13.15
N LYS A 23 16.83 -95.53 -12.08
CA LYS A 23 18.23 -95.29 -11.65
C LYS A 23 19.20 -95.95 -12.61
N LYS A 24 18.97 -97.20 -13.00
CA LYS A 24 19.79 -97.87 -14.01
C LYS A 24 19.67 -97.20 -15.37
N ALA A 25 18.46 -96.81 -15.78
CA ALA A 25 18.24 -96.08 -17.02
C ALA A 25 19.09 -94.80 -17.10
N ARG A 26 19.11 -93.99 -16.03
CA ARG A 26 19.95 -92.77 -15.98
C ARG A 26 21.43 -93.05 -16.15
N ASN A 27 21.95 -94.09 -15.50
CA ASN A 27 23.35 -94.46 -15.66
C ASN A 27 23.69 -94.84 -17.10
N HIS A 28 22.79 -95.52 -17.79
CA HIS A 28 22.94 -95.87 -19.21
C HIS A 28 22.85 -94.63 -20.12
N TYR A 29 21.89 -93.72 -19.90
CA TYR A 29 21.82 -92.47 -20.66
C TYR A 29 23.04 -91.57 -20.45
N LEU A 30 23.55 -91.44 -19.22
CA LEU A 30 24.77 -90.68 -18.93
C LEU A 30 25.99 -91.26 -19.65
N LYS A 31 26.11 -92.60 -19.71
CA LYS A 31 27.16 -93.26 -20.48
C LYS A 31 27.02 -93.03 -21.98
N ALA A 32 25.80 -93.00 -22.50
CA ALA A 32 25.55 -92.66 -23.90
C ALA A 32 26.03 -91.23 -24.21
N LEU A 33 25.70 -90.26 -23.36
CA LEU A 33 26.07 -88.85 -23.54
C LEU A 33 27.58 -88.57 -23.49
N ILE A 34 28.39 -89.44 -22.86
CA ILE A 34 29.86 -89.30 -22.85
C ILE A 34 30.46 -89.61 -24.23
N ASN A 35 29.81 -90.47 -25.01
CA ASN A 35 30.36 -91.02 -26.25
C ASN A 35 29.73 -90.43 -27.52
N ILE A 36 28.82 -89.46 -27.39
CA ILE A 36 28.08 -88.82 -28.49
C ILE A 36 28.43 -87.33 -28.50
N ASP A 37 28.68 -86.74 -29.68
CA ASP A 37 28.95 -85.30 -29.80
C ASP A 37 27.68 -84.49 -29.47
N GLU A 38 27.82 -83.33 -28.82
CA GLU A 38 26.67 -82.47 -28.48
C GLU A 38 25.90 -81.95 -29.71
N SER A 39 26.52 -82.06 -30.90
CA SER A 39 25.94 -81.69 -32.18
C SER A 39 25.25 -82.86 -32.87
N ASP A 40 25.31 -84.08 -32.37
CA ASP A 40 24.67 -85.23 -33.02
C ASP A 40 23.19 -85.38 -32.59
N ARG A 41 22.33 -85.88 -33.49
CA ARG A 41 20.91 -86.09 -33.19
C ARG A 41 20.70 -87.03 -32.00
N GLU A 42 21.56 -88.04 -31.90
CA GLU A 42 21.56 -89.04 -30.83
C GLU A 42 21.79 -88.41 -29.45
N PHE A 43 22.50 -87.28 -29.38
CA PHE A 43 22.69 -86.52 -28.15
C PHE A 43 21.40 -85.87 -27.69
N SER A 44 20.61 -85.31 -28.62
CA SER A 44 19.27 -84.77 -28.32
C SER A 44 18.34 -85.85 -27.77
N MET A 45 18.31 -87.02 -28.42
CA MET A 45 17.49 -88.17 -27.99
C MET A 45 17.85 -88.63 -26.58
N ALA A 46 19.15 -88.86 -26.31
CA ALA A 46 19.62 -89.29 -25.00
C ALA A 46 19.40 -88.22 -23.92
N SER A 47 19.61 -86.94 -24.24
CA SER A 47 19.38 -85.81 -23.33
C SER A 47 17.89 -85.66 -22.99
N PHE A 48 17.01 -85.81 -23.97
CA PHE A 48 15.56 -85.72 -23.76
C PHE A 48 15.03 -86.89 -22.92
N ALA A 49 15.47 -88.12 -23.20
CA ALA A 49 15.11 -89.30 -22.40
C ALA A 49 15.62 -89.18 -20.95
N LEU A 50 16.85 -88.69 -20.77
CA LEU A 50 17.43 -88.42 -19.46
C LEU A 50 16.65 -87.34 -18.69
N ALA A 51 16.26 -86.25 -19.37
CA ALA A 51 15.41 -85.21 -18.80
C ALA A 51 14.08 -85.81 -18.31
N GLY A 52 13.38 -86.58 -19.15
CA GLY A 52 12.14 -87.25 -18.78
C GLY A 52 12.30 -88.13 -17.53
N ASN A 53 13.41 -88.87 -17.42
CA ASN A 53 13.68 -89.67 -16.23
C ASN A 53 13.91 -88.82 -14.97
N TYR A 54 14.63 -87.69 -15.07
CA TYR A 54 14.80 -86.76 -13.95
C TYR A 54 13.49 -86.10 -13.53
N ARG A 55 12.60 -85.76 -14.46
CA ARG A 55 11.26 -85.24 -14.16
C ARG A 55 10.44 -86.26 -13.37
N LEU A 56 10.47 -87.54 -13.76
CA LEU A 56 9.80 -88.62 -13.02
C LEU A 56 10.41 -88.83 -11.62
N ALA A 57 11.69 -88.55 -11.44
CA ALA A 57 12.37 -88.60 -10.14
C ALA A 57 12.15 -87.36 -9.25
N GLY A 58 11.42 -86.34 -9.73
CA GLY A 58 11.20 -85.07 -9.02
C GLY A 58 12.39 -84.10 -9.05
N GLU A 59 13.41 -84.37 -9.86
CA GLU A 59 14.66 -83.60 -9.95
C GLU A 59 14.52 -82.50 -11.03
N GLN A 60 13.81 -81.41 -10.67
CA GLN A 60 13.43 -80.33 -11.60
C GLN A 60 14.63 -79.63 -12.25
N ASP A 61 15.67 -79.33 -11.48
CA ASP A 61 16.86 -78.61 -11.99
C ASP A 61 17.57 -79.41 -13.08
N LYS A 62 17.70 -80.73 -12.87
CA LYS A 62 18.31 -81.63 -13.84
C LYS A 62 17.42 -81.84 -15.05
N TYR A 63 16.10 -81.95 -14.85
CA TYR A 63 15.17 -81.95 -15.97
C TYR A 63 15.37 -80.70 -16.84
N LEU A 64 15.42 -79.51 -16.22
CA LEU A 64 15.59 -78.25 -16.93
C LEU A 64 16.92 -78.20 -17.68
N GLU A 65 18.02 -78.62 -17.04
CA GLU A 65 19.34 -78.69 -17.68
C GLU A 65 19.32 -79.54 -18.94
N TYR A 66 18.82 -80.79 -18.85
CA TYR A 66 18.87 -81.73 -19.96
C TYR A 66 17.80 -81.46 -21.03
N VAL A 67 16.63 -80.91 -20.68
CA VAL A 67 15.62 -80.53 -21.69
C VAL A 67 16.08 -79.32 -22.50
N ILE A 68 16.83 -78.38 -21.89
CA ILE A 68 17.45 -77.26 -22.62
C ILE A 68 18.55 -77.79 -23.55
N LYS A 69 19.42 -78.70 -23.08
CA LYS A 69 20.45 -79.32 -23.92
C LYS A 69 19.84 -80.03 -25.14
N ALA A 70 18.75 -80.79 -24.93
CA ALA A 70 18.02 -81.43 -26.00
C ALA A 70 17.43 -80.40 -26.99
N ALA A 71 16.75 -79.36 -26.49
CA ALA A 71 16.16 -78.33 -27.35
C ALA A 71 17.22 -77.55 -28.17
N LEU A 72 18.37 -77.25 -27.57
CA LEU A 72 19.49 -76.59 -28.26
C LEU A 72 20.10 -77.50 -29.33
N CYS A 73 20.24 -78.80 -29.05
CA CYS A 73 20.73 -79.78 -30.00
C CYS A 73 19.76 -79.93 -31.18
N ASP A 74 18.45 -80.02 -30.93
CA ASP A 74 17.41 -80.06 -31.97
C ASP A 74 17.45 -78.83 -32.89
N LEU A 75 17.65 -77.64 -32.30
CA LEU A 75 17.79 -76.39 -33.03
C LEU A 75 19.06 -76.37 -33.90
N LYS A 76 20.19 -76.85 -33.37
CA LYS A 76 21.47 -76.91 -34.12
C LYS A 76 21.40 -77.88 -35.29
N ASN A 77 20.76 -79.03 -35.09
CA ASN A 77 20.63 -80.08 -36.11
C ASN A 77 19.54 -79.82 -37.13
N CYS A 78 18.74 -78.77 -36.97
CA CYS A 78 17.56 -78.50 -37.78
C CYS A 78 16.62 -79.73 -37.88
N THR A 79 16.63 -80.60 -36.86
CA THR A 79 15.77 -81.81 -36.82
C THR A 79 14.30 -81.42 -36.69
N MET A 80 14.03 -80.26 -36.08
CA MET A 80 12.71 -79.61 -35.98
C MET A 80 11.61 -80.52 -35.38
N GLU A 81 12.02 -81.60 -34.69
CA GLU A 81 11.14 -82.50 -33.94
C GLU A 81 10.57 -81.80 -32.69
N ASN A 82 11.28 -80.77 -32.19
CA ASN A 82 10.90 -79.78 -31.17
C ASN A 82 10.16 -80.32 -29.95
N MET A 83 10.42 -81.58 -29.61
CA MET A 83 9.74 -82.21 -28.49
C MET A 83 10.23 -81.66 -27.16
N ALA A 84 11.54 -81.42 -27.08
CA ALA A 84 12.18 -80.75 -25.97
C ALA A 84 11.69 -79.31 -25.78
N LEU A 85 11.53 -78.53 -26.85
CA LEU A 85 11.09 -77.14 -26.78
C LEU A 85 9.64 -77.00 -26.26
N GLN A 86 8.73 -77.88 -26.70
CA GLN A 86 7.36 -77.91 -26.16
C GLN A 86 7.34 -78.30 -24.67
N ASN A 87 8.14 -79.27 -24.26
CA ASN A 87 8.23 -79.69 -22.85
C ASN A 87 8.87 -78.62 -21.96
N LEU A 88 9.81 -77.84 -22.52
CA LEU A 88 10.35 -76.64 -21.89
C LEU A 88 9.28 -75.54 -21.77
N ALA A 89 8.48 -75.31 -22.81
CA ALA A 89 7.37 -74.34 -22.77
C ALA A 89 6.35 -74.68 -21.67
N LEU A 90 5.98 -75.97 -21.56
CA LEU A 90 5.11 -76.50 -20.52
C LEU A 90 5.69 -76.29 -19.12
N PHE A 91 6.96 -76.67 -18.94
CA PHE A 91 7.64 -76.50 -17.65
C PHE A 91 7.68 -75.04 -17.21
N LEU A 92 8.02 -74.12 -18.13
CA LEU A 92 8.04 -72.68 -17.83
C LEU A 92 6.66 -72.12 -17.49
N PHE A 93 5.61 -72.67 -18.10
CA PHE A 93 4.23 -72.33 -17.79
C PHE A 93 3.80 -72.83 -16.40
N GLU A 94 4.21 -74.03 -16.01
CA GLU A 94 3.85 -74.64 -14.71
C GLU A 94 4.61 -74.05 -13.52
N GLU A 95 5.89 -73.71 -13.69
CA GLU A 95 6.76 -73.32 -12.57
C GLU A 95 6.64 -71.84 -12.18
N ASN A 96 6.43 -70.92 -13.14
CA ASN A 96 6.48 -69.49 -12.81
C ASN A 96 5.65 -68.61 -13.75
N GLU A 97 4.72 -67.83 -13.17
CA GLU A 97 3.92 -66.83 -13.88
C GLU A 97 4.77 -65.78 -14.61
N SER A 98 5.99 -65.50 -14.13
CA SER A 98 6.90 -64.54 -14.77
C SER A 98 7.51 -65.04 -16.07
N GLN A 99 7.40 -66.34 -16.38
CA GLN A 99 7.96 -66.96 -17.59
C GLN A 99 6.89 -67.27 -18.65
N ILE A 100 5.64 -66.85 -18.43
CA ILE A 100 4.52 -67.09 -19.36
C ILE A 100 4.82 -66.55 -20.76
N GLU A 101 5.47 -65.40 -20.90
CA GLU A 101 5.89 -64.85 -22.20
C GLU A 101 6.86 -65.78 -22.94
N ARG A 102 7.81 -66.39 -22.21
CA ARG A 102 8.74 -67.36 -22.80
C ARG A 102 8.05 -68.66 -23.16
N ALA A 103 7.15 -69.14 -22.30
CA ALA A 103 6.33 -70.32 -22.58
C ALA A 103 5.47 -70.14 -23.84
N GLU A 104 4.80 -68.99 -23.97
CA GLU A 104 4.01 -68.59 -25.14
C GLU A 104 4.87 -68.58 -26.41
N ARG A 105 6.07 -67.98 -26.33
CA ARG A 105 6.99 -67.95 -27.46
C ARG A 105 7.45 -69.34 -27.89
N TYR A 106 7.85 -70.18 -26.94
CA TYR A 106 8.37 -71.52 -27.22
C TYR A 106 7.30 -72.47 -27.77
N ILE A 107 6.06 -72.38 -27.25
CA ILE A 107 4.96 -73.19 -27.77
C ILE A 107 4.53 -72.76 -29.18
N ASN A 108 4.60 -71.46 -29.49
CA ASN A 108 4.34 -70.94 -30.83
C ASN A 108 5.38 -71.39 -31.87
N VAL A 109 6.67 -71.35 -31.50
CA VAL A 109 7.74 -71.89 -32.36
C VAL A 109 7.51 -73.37 -32.63
N SER A 110 7.25 -74.15 -31.57
CA SER A 110 6.96 -75.58 -31.69
C SER A 110 5.75 -75.86 -32.60
N MET A 111 4.70 -75.03 -32.53
CA MET A 111 3.51 -75.14 -33.38
C MET A 111 3.82 -74.80 -34.85
N ALA A 112 4.62 -73.76 -35.09
CA ALA A 112 5.02 -73.36 -36.44
C ALA A 112 5.82 -74.47 -37.13
N ASP A 113 6.77 -75.07 -36.43
CA ASP A 113 7.60 -76.15 -36.95
C ASP A 113 6.77 -77.42 -37.21
N ALA A 114 5.87 -77.78 -36.28
CA ALA A 114 4.95 -78.91 -36.47
C ALA A 114 4.05 -78.75 -37.72
N LYS A 115 3.59 -77.52 -38.00
CA LYS A 115 2.82 -77.20 -39.21
C LYS A 115 3.68 -77.25 -40.47
N PHE A 116 4.89 -76.73 -40.42
CA PHE A 116 5.81 -76.69 -41.57
C PHE A 116 6.11 -78.11 -42.10
N TYR A 117 6.38 -79.07 -41.22
CA TYR A 117 6.63 -80.47 -41.59
C TYR A 117 5.36 -81.34 -41.68
N ASN A 118 4.17 -80.74 -41.52
CA ASN A 118 2.88 -81.45 -41.56
C ASN A 118 2.82 -82.63 -40.55
N ASN A 119 3.42 -82.46 -39.37
CA ASN A 119 3.39 -83.47 -38.31
C ASN A 119 2.04 -83.41 -37.56
N ARG A 120 1.06 -84.15 -38.08
CA ARG A 120 -0.32 -84.16 -37.57
C ARG A 120 -0.43 -84.51 -36.09
N LEU A 121 0.41 -85.44 -35.60
CA LEU A 121 0.40 -85.85 -34.19
C LEU A 121 0.86 -84.70 -33.29
N ARG A 122 1.96 -84.04 -33.65
CA ARG A 122 2.51 -82.90 -32.88
C ARG A 122 1.58 -81.69 -32.90
N ILE A 123 0.97 -81.40 -34.05
CA ILE A 123 -0.06 -80.35 -34.15
C ILE A 123 -1.20 -80.64 -33.17
N LEU A 124 -1.69 -81.88 -33.07
CA LEU A 124 -2.76 -82.27 -32.15
C LEU A 124 -2.34 -82.11 -30.68
N GLU A 125 -1.13 -82.54 -30.33
CA GLU A 125 -0.59 -82.41 -28.96
C GLU A 125 -0.45 -80.96 -28.53
N ILE A 126 0.19 -80.12 -29.37
CA ILE A 126 0.37 -78.70 -29.07
C ILE A 126 -0.99 -78.00 -28.99
N SER A 127 -1.93 -78.32 -29.89
CA SER A 127 -3.26 -77.70 -29.93
C SER A 127 -4.08 -77.94 -28.65
N ARG A 128 -3.80 -79.02 -27.90
CA ARG A 128 -4.48 -79.29 -26.62
C ARG A 128 -3.99 -78.38 -25.48
N ILE A 129 -2.71 -78.02 -25.49
CA ILE A 129 -2.05 -77.27 -24.41
C ILE A 129 -2.01 -75.76 -24.71
N MET A 130 -1.80 -75.39 -25.96
CA MET A 130 -1.61 -74.01 -26.42
C MET A 130 -2.71 -73.04 -25.95
N PRO A 131 -4.01 -73.38 -25.97
CA PRO A 131 -5.05 -72.45 -25.51
C PRO A 131 -4.86 -72.00 -24.06
N GLN A 132 -4.38 -72.87 -23.17
CA GLN A 132 -4.17 -72.52 -21.77
C GLN A 132 -3.03 -71.51 -21.60
N ILE A 133 -1.88 -71.74 -22.25
CA ILE A 133 -0.74 -70.81 -22.24
C ILE A 133 -1.15 -69.46 -22.84
N MET A 134 -1.86 -69.48 -23.98
CA MET A 134 -2.31 -68.27 -24.65
C MET A 134 -3.32 -67.47 -23.80
N ASN A 135 -4.32 -68.13 -23.20
CA ASN A 135 -5.33 -67.46 -22.38
C ASN A 135 -4.73 -66.80 -21.14
N THR A 136 -3.76 -67.45 -20.49
CA THR A 136 -3.07 -66.88 -19.32
C THR A 136 -2.18 -65.70 -19.71
N TYR A 137 -1.45 -65.79 -20.83
CA TYR A 137 -0.69 -64.68 -21.39
C TYR A 137 -1.59 -63.48 -21.71
N GLN A 138 -2.71 -63.71 -22.41
CA GLN A 138 -3.69 -62.68 -22.73
C GLN A 138 -4.27 -62.02 -21.47
N ALA A 139 -4.67 -62.82 -20.47
CA ALA A 139 -5.18 -62.29 -19.20
C ALA A 139 -4.16 -61.40 -18.47
N ASN A 140 -2.87 -61.75 -18.50
CA ASN A 140 -1.81 -60.92 -17.91
C ASN A 140 -1.58 -59.62 -18.69
N MET A 141 -1.66 -59.68 -20.01
CA MET A 141 -1.59 -58.51 -20.87
C MET A 141 -2.78 -57.57 -20.62
N GLU A 142 -4.00 -58.10 -20.48
CA GLU A 142 -5.19 -57.32 -20.13
C GLU A 142 -5.09 -56.65 -18.75
N LYS A 143 -4.60 -57.37 -17.73
CA LYS A 143 -4.32 -56.79 -16.41
C LYS A 143 -3.29 -55.65 -16.47
N THR A 144 -2.29 -55.78 -17.33
CA THR A 144 -1.27 -54.74 -17.52
C THR A 144 -1.85 -53.53 -18.25
N ASN A 145 -2.61 -53.77 -19.32
CA ASN A 145 -3.28 -52.72 -20.09
C ASN A 145 -4.30 -51.95 -19.26
N THR A 146 -5.11 -52.63 -18.43
CA THR A 146 -6.06 -51.97 -17.52
C THR A 146 -5.35 -51.08 -16.49
N LYS A 147 -4.23 -51.54 -15.91
CA LYS A 147 -3.38 -50.70 -15.03
C LYS A 147 -2.85 -49.46 -15.76
N LEU A 148 -2.38 -49.60 -17.00
CA LEU A 148 -1.93 -48.47 -17.81
C LEU A 148 -3.07 -47.48 -18.10
N GLN A 149 -4.26 -47.97 -18.44
CA GLN A 149 -5.44 -47.13 -18.66
C GLN A 149 -5.82 -46.33 -17.41
N TYR A 150 -5.90 -46.97 -16.24
CA TYR A 150 -6.16 -46.27 -14.98
C TYR A 150 -5.06 -45.24 -14.67
N SER A 151 -3.80 -45.54 -14.98
CA SER A 151 -2.68 -44.61 -14.77
C SER A 151 -2.80 -43.38 -15.68
N ILE A 152 -3.20 -43.55 -16.95
CA ILE A 152 -3.44 -42.43 -17.87
C ILE A 152 -4.58 -41.54 -17.36
N ILE A 153 -5.70 -42.14 -16.95
CA ILE A 153 -6.86 -41.40 -16.41
C ILE A 153 -6.42 -40.58 -15.18
N PHE A 154 -5.66 -41.19 -14.28
CA PHE A 154 -5.15 -40.51 -13.09
C PHE A 154 -4.23 -39.34 -13.43
N ILE A 155 -3.28 -39.51 -14.36
CA ILE A 155 -2.40 -38.43 -14.82
C ILE A 155 -3.20 -37.31 -15.49
N SER A 156 -4.20 -37.64 -16.33
CA SER A 156 -5.07 -36.64 -16.94
C SER A 156 -5.84 -35.83 -15.91
N LEU A 157 -6.34 -36.45 -14.83
CA LEU A 157 -6.99 -35.76 -13.73
C LEU A 157 -6.03 -34.81 -12.99
N LEU A 158 -4.78 -35.22 -12.76
CA LEU A 158 -3.76 -34.37 -12.15
C LEU A 158 -3.44 -33.14 -13.02
N VAL A 159 -3.31 -33.32 -14.34
CA VAL A 159 -3.07 -32.21 -15.27
C VAL A 159 -4.23 -31.22 -15.27
N LEU A 160 -5.48 -31.70 -15.28
CA LEU A 160 -6.65 -30.83 -15.17
C LEU A 160 -6.67 -30.06 -13.84
N GLY A 161 -6.31 -30.72 -12.74
CA GLY A 161 -6.15 -30.07 -11.44
C GLY A 161 -5.10 -28.95 -11.47
N LEU A 162 -3.93 -29.20 -12.06
CA LEU A 162 -2.88 -28.18 -12.22
C LEU A 162 -3.32 -26.99 -13.07
N LEU A 163 -4.04 -27.24 -14.17
CA LEU A 163 -4.59 -26.17 -15.01
C LEU A 163 -5.62 -25.33 -14.25
N PHE A 164 -6.48 -25.98 -13.45
CA PHE A 164 -7.46 -25.29 -12.64
C PHE A 164 -6.80 -24.41 -11.56
N THR A 165 -5.81 -24.92 -10.84
CA THR A 165 -5.09 -24.13 -9.82
C THR A 165 -4.30 -22.99 -10.44
N ALA A 166 -3.63 -23.20 -11.58
CA ALA A 166 -2.94 -22.14 -12.31
C ALA A 166 -3.92 -21.05 -12.78
N TYR A 167 -5.08 -21.42 -13.32
CA TYR A 167 -6.14 -20.47 -13.68
C TYR A 167 -6.65 -19.70 -12.45
N TYR A 168 -6.87 -20.39 -11.33
CA TYR A 168 -7.31 -19.77 -10.09
C TYR A 168 -6.30 -18.73 -9.58
N ILE A 169 -5.01 -19.07 -9.55
CA ILE A 169 -3.92 -18.16 -9.16
C ILE A 169 -3.86 -16.94 -10.10
N TYR A 170 -3.94 -17.16 -11.42
CA TYR A 170 -3.96 -16.07 -12.40
C TYR A 170 -5.13 -15.11 -12.14
N ARG A 171 -6.34 -15.64 -11.94
CA ARG A 171 -7.54 -14.84 -11.65
C ARG A 171 -7.40 -14.09 -10.32
N GLN A 172 -6.88 -14.74 -9.29
CA GLN A 172 -6.69 -14.16 -7.96
C GLN A 172 -5.67 -13.02 -7.99
N ASN A 173 -4.54 -13.19 -8.69
CA ASN A 173 -3.52 -12.14 -8.84
C ASN A 173 -4.06 -10.92 -9.60
N ARG A 174 -4.88 -11.14 -10.64
CA ARG A 174 -5.53 -10.04 -11.36
C ARG A 174 -6.46 -9.23 -10.45
N LYS A 175 -7.25 -9.90 -9.60
CA LYS A 175 -8.13 -9.26 -8.60
C LYS A 175 -7.33 -8.58 -7.48
N LEU A 176 -6.19 -9.12 -7.08
CA LEU A 176 -5.31 -8.51 -6.09
C LEU A 176 -4.69 -7.21 -6.63
N SER A 177 -4.29 -7.20 -7.91
CA SER A 177 -3.74 -6.02 -8.57
C SER A 177 -4.75 -4.86 -8.63
N THR A 178 -6.03 -5.13 -8.95
CA THR A 178 -7.06 -4.08 -8.94
C THR A 178 -7.30 -3.52 -7.54
N ARG A 179 -7.40 -4.38 -6.52
CA ARG A 179 -7.56 -3.94 -5.12
C ARG A 179 -6.36 -3.11 -4.63
N ARG A 180 -5.14 -3.45 -5.02
CA ARG A 180 -3.94 -2.65 -4.69
C ARG A 180 -4.02 -1.25 -5.32
N LYS A 181 -4.49 -1.13 -6.56
CA LYS A 181 -4.70 0.17 -7.22
C LYS A 181 -5.77 1.00 -6.52
N GLU A 182 -6.90 0.38 -6.17
CA GLU A 182 -7.97 1.04 -5.39
C GLU A 182 -7.43 1.56 -4.05
N LEU A 183 -6.70 0.72 -3.30
CA LEU A 183 -6.11 1.10 -2.02
C LEU A 183 -5.08 2.24 -2.17
N ALA A 184 -4.26 2.20 -3.22
CA ALA A 184 -3.31 3.28 -3.51
C ALA A 184 -4.02 4.60 -3.82
N ASN A 185 -5.11 4.55 -4.61
CA ASN A 185 -5.91 5.72 -4.91
C ASN A 185 -6.60 6.29 -3.66
N SER A 186 -7.15 5.45 -2.79
CA SER A 186 -7.76 5.89 -1.52
C SER A 186 -6.71 6.50 -0.58
N ASN A 187 -5.52 5.93 -0.48
CA ASN A 187 -4.42 6.51 0.31
C ASN A 187 -3.96 7.86 -0.25
N LEU A 188 -3.90 8.00 -1.58
CA LEU A 188 -3.61 9.29 -2.21
C LEU A 188 -4.68 10.34 -1.88
N GLN A 189 -5.96 9.96 -1.96
CA GLN A 189 -7.08 10.84 -1.59
C GLN A 189 -6.99 11.27 -0.12
N LEU A 190 -6.75 10.33 0.80
CA LEU A 190 -6.56 10.63 2.22
C LEU A 190 -5.38 11.57 2.47
N THR A 191 -4.27 11.37 1.75
CA THR A 191 -3.08 12.23 1.87
C THR A 191 -3.37 13.65 1.38
N ASN A 192 -4.10 13.78 0.26
CA ASN A 192 -4.51 15.08 -0.27
C ASN A 192 -5.50 15.79 0.66
N LEU A 193 -6.48 15.07 1.22
CA LEU A 193 -7.43 15.61 2.21
C LEU A 193 -6.71 16.06 3.48
N ASN A 194 -5.78 15.26 4.02
CA ASN A 194 -4.98 15.64 5.17
C ASN A 194 -4.14 16.89 4.89
N ARG A 195 -3.58 17.02 3.69
CA ARG A 195 -2.85 18.23 3.28
C ARG A 195 -3.77 19.46 3.23
N GLN A 196 -4.95 19.33 2.62
CA GLN A 196 -5.95 20.40 2.58
C GLN A 196 -6.41 20.83 3.97
N LEU A 197 -6.63 19.87 4.88
CA LEU A 197 -6.97 20.16 6.27
C LEU A 197 -5.82 20.87 7.00
N ALA A 198 -4.58 20.47 6.76
CA ALA A 198 -3.41 21.14 7.35
C ALA A 198 -3.28 22.59 6.85
N ASP A 199 -3.50 22.84 5.57
CA ASP A 199 -3.45 24.18 4.99
C ASP A 199 -4.62 25.04 5.52
N SER A 200 -5.84 24.51 5.57
CA SER A 200 -7.01 25.21 6.14
C SER A 200 -6.83 25.54 7.63
N ASN A 201 -6.22 24.64 8.41
CA ASN A 201 -5.89 24.91 9.81
C ASN A 201 -4.86 26.04 9.97
N LYS A 202 -3.88 26.14 9.06
CA LYS A 202 -2.92 27.25 9.06
C LYS A 202 -3.61 28.58 8.75
N ASP A 203 -4.50 28.60 7.76
CA ASP A 203 -5.26 29.80 7.41
C ASP A 203 -6.15 30.25 8.58
N GLN A 204 -6.79 29.29 9.26
CA GLN A 204 -7.59 29.58 10.45
C GLN A 204 -6.74 30.13 11.60
N ALA A 205 -5.54 29.60 11.82
CA ALA A 205 -4.61 30.12 12.82
C ALA A 205 -4.19 31.57 12.50
N TYR A 206 -3.86 31.85 11.25
CA TYR A 206 -3.51 33.20 10.78
C TYR A 206 -4.65 34.20 10.94
N LEU A 207 -5.89 33.81 10.60
CA LEU A 207 -7.07 34.66 10.79
C LEU A 207 -7.37 34.93 12.26
N ASN A 208 -7.23 33.91 13.13
CA ASN A 208 -7.41 34.08 14.57
C ASN A 208 -6.38 35.04 15.17
N GLU A 209 -5.13 35.00 14.70
CA GLU A 209 -4.08 35.91 15.13
C GLU A 209 -4.40 37.37 14.72
N GLN A 210 -4.80 37.60 13.47
CA GLN A 210 -5.24 38.92 13.02
C GLN A 210 -6.46 39.43 13.79
N LEU A 211 -7.45 38.57 14.04
CA LEU A 211 -8.64 38.94 14.81
C LEU A 211 -8.25 39.35 16.24
N LYS A 212 -7.31 38.62 16.85
CA LYS A 212 -6.79 38.94 18.18
C LYS A 212 -6.08 40.29 18.19
N GLU A 213 -5.26 40.57 17.18
CA GLU A 213 -4.57 41.87 17.05
C GLU A 213 -5.56 43.01 16.89
N LEU A 214 -6.57 42.85 16.02
CA LEU A 214 -7.59 43.87 15.79
C LEU A 214 -8.44 44.12 17.05
N ASN A 215 -8.83 43.06 17.75
CA ASN A 215 -9.53 43.16 19.03
C ASN A 215 -8.70 43.89 20.07
N GLN A 216 -7.40 43.63 20.15
CA GLN A 216 -6.51 44.33 21.08
C GLN A 216 -6.47 45.83 20.76
N ARG A 217 -6.28 46.20 19.48
CA ARG A 217 -6.30 47.61 19.03
C ARG A 217 -7.64 48.30 19.33
N LEU A 218 -8.75 47.59 19.19
CA LEU A 218 -10.08 48.09 19.52
C LEU A 218 -10.21 48.37 21.02
N VAL A 219 -9.77 47.42 21.87
CA VAL A 219 -9.76 47.57 23.33
C VAL A 219 -8.89 48.76 23.73
N ASP A 220 -7.70 48.91 23.16
CA ASP A 220 -6.80 50.03 23.45
C ASP A 220 -7.42 51.38 23.04
N THR A 221 -8.11 51.43 21.89
CA THR A 221 -8.85 52.61 21.44
C THR A 221 -10.00 52.96 22.39
N ASN A 222 -10.77 51.96 22.83
CA ASN A 222 -11.86 52.17 23.79
C ASN A 222 -11.32 52.69 25.12
N LYS A 223 -10.23 52.12 25.64
CA LYS A 223 -9.59 52.56 26.87
C LYS A 223 -9.13 54.02 26.80
N ARG A 224 -8.56 54.45 25.67
CA ARG A 224 -8.22 55.87 25.44
C ARG A 224 -9.48 56.75 25.46
N ARG A 225 -10.55 56.34 24.76
CA ARG A 225 -11.83 57.08 24.73
C ARG A 225 -12.49 57.20 26.10
N GLU A 226 -12.49 56.14 26.90
CA GLU A 226 -12.97 56.16 28.29
C GLU A 226 -12.17 57.13 29.15
N GLY A 227 -10.84 57.17 29.00
CA GLY A 227 -9.98 58.15 29.66
C GLY A 227 -10.38 59.59 29.35
N LEU A 228 -10.76 59.89 28.10
CA LEU A 228 -11.23 61.23 27.72
C LEU A 228 -12.56 61.59 28.37
N ALA A 229 -13.50 60.64 28.41
CA ALA A 229 -14.77 60.84 29.09
C ALA A 229 -14.52 61.19 30.56
N SER A 230 -13.57 60.51 31.22
CA SER A 230 -13.14 60.85 32.58
C SER A 230 -12.59 62.27 32.69
N ILE A 231 -11.67 62.69 31.82
CA ILE A 231 -11.10 64.05 31.82
C ILE A 231 -12.20 65.11 31.63
N TYR A 232 -13.15 64.86 30.73
CA TYR A 232 -14.25 65.78 30.46
C TYR A 232 -15.17 65.91 31.68
N ILE A 233 -15.56 64.79 32.30
CA ILE A 233 -16.37 64.77 33.51
C ILE A 233 -15.66 65.47 34.66
N ASP A 234 -14.35 65.26 34.84
CA ASP A 234 -13.53 65.96 35.84
C ASP A 234 -13.49 67.47 35.61
N LEU A 235 -13.40 67.91 34.35
CA LEU A 235 -13.43 69.32 34.00
C LEU A 235 -14.79 69.94 34.31
N CYS A 236 -15.89 69.28 33.93
CA CYS A 236 -17.24 69.71 34.27
C CYS A 236 -17.43 69.84 35.79
N ALA A 237 -16.98 68.84 36.57
CA ALA A 237 -17.05 68.87 38.04
C ALA A 237 -16.27 70.07 38.61
N LYS A 238 -15.06 70.35 38.12
CA LYS A 238 -14.26 71.51 38.56
C LYS A 238 -14.92 72.84 38.22
N TYR A 239 -15.57 72.95 37.06
CA TYR A 239 -16.30 74.17 36.68
C TYR A 239 -17.55 74.38 37.53
N ILE A 240 -18.31 73.32 37.82
CA ILE A 240 -19.47 73.38 38.72
C ILE A 240 -19.03 73.87 40.10
N ASP A 241 -17.94 73.32 40.65
CA ASP A 241 -17.38 73.76 41.94
C ASP A 241 -16.92 75.22 41.90
N LYS A 242 -16.24 75.66 40.83
CA LYS A 242 -15.84 77.06 40.65
C LYS A 242 -17.06 77.99 40.60
N LEU A 243 -18.11 77.63 39.88
CA LEU A 243 -19.36 78.39 39.82
C LEU A 243 -20.05 78.47 41.20
N ALA A 244 -20.10 77.36 41.94
CA ALA A 244 -20.68 77.34 43.29
C ALA A 244 -19.90 78.25 44.26
N LYS A 245 -18.57 78.21 44.20
CA LYS A 245 -17.69 79.12 44.97
C LYS A 245 -17.91 80.59 44.59
N TYR A 246 -18.04 80.87 43.29
CA TYR A 246 -18.32 82.21 42.80
C TYR A 246 -19.69 82.74 43.27
N GLN A 247 -20.75 81.92 43.17
CA GLN A 247 -22.07 82.27 43.71
C GLN A 247 -22.02 82.55 45.22
N THR A 248 -21.22 81.78 45.97
CA THR A 248 -21.03 81.98 47.41
C THR A 248 -20.30 83.30 47.70
N LEU A 249 -19.24 83.62 46.94
CA LEU A 249 -18.52 84.88 47.01
C LEU A 249 -19.45 86.07 46.77
N VAL A 250 -20.23 86.03 45.68
CA VAL A 250 -21.19 87.07 45.30
C VAL A 250 -22.23 87.27 46.41
N LYS A 251 -22.86 86.18 46.89
CA LYS A 251 -23.83 86.22 47.99
C LYS A 251 -23.22 86.86 49.26
N ARG A 252 -21.98 86.49 49.61
CA ARG A 252 -21.28 87.03 50.79
C ARG A 252 -21.00 88.52 50.66
N LYS A 253 -20.46 88.97 49.52
CA LYS A 253 -20.12 90.38 49.28
C LYS A 253 -21.37 91.28 49.26
N ILE A 254 -22.47 90.82 48.68
CA ILE A 254 -23.75 91.53 48.70
C ILE A 254 -24.29 91.67 50.13
N LYS A 255 -24.32 90.57 50.91
CA LYS A 255 -24.79 90.59 52.31
C LYS A 255 -23.97 91.50 53.21
N ALA A 256 -22.67 91.68 52.92
CA ALA A 256 -21.77 92.54 53.67
C ALA A 256 -21.79 94.02 53.22
N ASN A 257 -22.69 94.43 52.31
CA ASN A 257 -22.71 95.75 51.67
C ASN A 257 -21.38 96.13 50.97
N GLN A 258 -20.59 95.13 50.54
CA GLN A 258 -19.32 95.31 49.81
C GLN A 258 -19.54 95.30 48.29
N THR A 259 -20.60 95.96 47.81
CA THR A 259 -21.01 95.95 46.39
C THR A 259 -20.01 96.66 45.48
N GLN A 260 -19.34 97.70 45.96
CA GLN A 260 -18.34 98.44 45.17
C GLN A 260 -17.05 97.62 44.97
N GLU A 261 -16.61 96.88 45.98
CA GLU A 261 -15.48 95.95 45.89
C GLU A 261 -15.81 94.75 44.99
N LEU A 262 -17.05 94.24 45.05
CA LEU A 262 -17.54 93.23 44.13
C LEU A 262 -17.52 93.74 42.67
N LEU A 263 -17.99 94.96 42.43
CA LEU A 263 -17.96 95.58 41.10
C LEU A 263 -16.52 95.71 40.58
N GLN A 264 -15.56 96.10 41.42
CA GLN A 264 -14.14 96.14 41.06
C GLN A 264 -13.59 94.75 40.75
N THR A 265 -13.98 93.73 41.52
CA THR A 265 -13.55 92.34 41.31
C THR A 265 -14.08 91.80 39.98
N ILE A 266 -15.36 91.99 39.69
CA ILE A 266 -16.03 91.52 38.47
C ILE A 266 -15.52 92.30 37.24
N SER A 267 -15.30 93.61 37.38
CA SER A 267 -14.82 94.47 36.29
C SER A 267 -13.33 94.34 36.03
N SER A 268 -12.59 93.58 36.84
CA SER A 268 -11.16 93.40 36.66
C SER A 268 -10.86 92.44 35.51
N THR A 269 -10.27 92.98 34.43
CA THR A 269 -9.81 92.22 33.25
C THR A 269 -8.70 91.21 33.59
N ARG A 270 -7.91 91.46 34.64
CA ARG A 270 -6.80 90.57 35.06
C ARG A 270 -7.25 89.15 35.43
N ILE A 271 -8.41 89.00 36.07
CA ILE A 271 -8.95 87.68 36.43
C ILE A 271 -9.32 86.90 35.16
N SER A 272 -9.77 87.59 34.10
CA SER A 272 -10.12 86.98 32.82
C SER A 272 -8.92 86.45 32.04
N GLU A 273 -7.74 87.09 32.15
CA GLU A 273 -6.53 86.65 31.44
C GLU A 273 -5.89 85.40 32.07
N GLU A 274 -5.84 85.34 33.40
CA GLU A 274 -5.29 84.18 34.12
C GLU A 274 -6.18 82.93 33.98
N ASP A 275 -7.50 83.13 34.00
CA ASP A 275 -8.48 82.08 33.71
C ASP A 275 -8.39 81.60 32.25
N ALA A 276 -8.21 82.52 31.30
CA ALA A 276 -7.99 82.18 29.89
C ALA A 276 -6.71 81.35 29.70
N ALA A 277 -5.59 81.76 30.32
CA ALA A 277 -4.33 81.01 30.28
C ALA A 277 -4.49 79.60 30.88
N THR A 278 -5.20 79.49 32.00
CA THR A 278 -5.48 78.21 32.66
C THR A 278 -6.36 77.31 31.79
N PHE A 279 -7.39 77.85 31.14
CA PHE A 279 -8.22 77.11 30.19
C PHE A 279 -7.39 76.61 29.01
N LEU A 280 -6.61 77.49 28.38
CA LEU A 280 -5.79 77.16 27.22
C LEU A 280 -4.74 76.08 27.53
N HIS A 281 -4.11 76.13 28.71
CA HIS A 281 -3.18 75.08 29.12
C HIS A 281 -3.89 73.73 29.30
N ARG A 282 -5.08 73.72 29.90
CA ARG A 282 -5.88 72.48 30.06
C ARG A 282 -6.36 71.95 28.72
N PHE A 283 -6.78 72.84 27.83
CA PHE A 283 -7.15 72.49 26.46
C PHE A 283 -5.97 71.84 25.73
N ASP A 284 -4.80 72.49 25.73
CA ASP A 284 -3.61 71.96 25.07
C ASP A 284 -3.25 70.56 25.58
N LYS A 285 -3.26 70.38 26.90
CA LYS A 285 -2.95 69.10 27.54
C LYS A 285 -3.97 68.03 27.14
N ALA A 286 -5.27 68.30 27.29
CA ALA A 286 -6.31 67.34 26.96
C ALA A 286 -6.35 67.00 25.46
N PHE A 287 -6.11 67.99 24.60
CA PHE A 287 -6.08 67.81 23.16
C PHE A 287 -4.88 66.98 22.71
N LEU A 288 -3.68 67.23 23.25
CA LEU A 288 -2.47 66.48 22.91
C LEU A 288 -2.48 65.06 23.50
N GLU A 289 -3.15 64.83 24.63
CA GLU A 289 -3.43 63.47 25.11
C GLU A 289 -4.39 62.71 24.17
N LEU A 290 -5.33 63.43 23.54
CA LEU A 290 -6.27 62.86 22.57
C LEU A 290 -5.65 62.60 21.19
N TYR A 291 -4.82 63.53 20.74
CA TYR A 291 -4.19 63.50 19.43
C TYR A 291 -2.67 63.72 19.56
N PRO A 292 -1.93 62.73 20.08
CA PRO A 292 -0.50 62.87 20.37
C PRO A 292 0.34 63.15 19.12
N THR A 293 -0.07 62.62 17.97
CA THR A 293 0.59 62.82 16.67
C THR A 293 0.10 64.05 15.92
N PHE A 294 -0.83 64.84 16.48
CA PHE A 294 -1.48 65.95 15.77
C PHE A 294 -0.48 66.95 15.22
N VAL A 295 0.51 67.34 16.02
CA VAL A 295 1.48 68.38 15.63
C VAL A 295 2.33 67.90 14.46
N GLU A 296 2.74 66.63 14.49
CA GLU A 296 3.55 66.01 13.45
C GLU A 296 2.76 65.87 12.14
N GLU A 297 1.55 65.29 12.22
CA GLU A 297 0.68 65.11 11.05
C GLU A 297 0.22 66.46 10.47
N PHE A 298 -0.09 67.44 11.32
CA PHE A 298 -0.45 68.79 10.89
C PHE A 298 0.71 69.49 10.19
N ASN A 299 1.93 69.41 10.74
CA ASN A 299 3.12 69.97 10.10
C ASN A 299 3.48 69.28 8.78
N ALA A 300 3.08 68.02 8.57
CA ALA A 300 3.23 67.34 7.29
C ALA A 300 2.30 67.91 6.20
N LEU A 301 1.19 68.56 6.57
CA LEU A 301 0.33 69.28 5.64
C LEU A 301 0.89 70.65 5.23
N LEU A 302 1.98 71.11 5.86
CA LEU A 302 2.62 72.39 5.59
C LEU A 302 3.92 72.23 4.80
N GLN A 303 4.26 73.24 4.00
CA GLN A 303 5.56 73.35 3.35
C GLN A 303 6.69 73.39 4.41
N GLU A 304 7.89 72.94 4.09
CA GLU A 304 9.00 72.82 5.07
C GLU A 304 9.32 74.16 5.77
N ASN A 305 9.30 75.27 5.02
CA ASN A 305 9.49 76.63 5.53
C ASN A 305 8.26 77.18 6.29
N GLY A 306 7.12 76.50 6.22
CA GLY A 306 5.85 76.89 6.82
C GLY A 306 5.48 76.14 8.10
N ARG A 307 6.26 75.12 8.51
CA ARG A 307 6.01 74.29 9.70
C ARG A 307 6.02 75.12 10.98
N ILE A 308 5.11 74.79 11.91
CA ILE A 308 4.93 75.50 13.17
C ILE A 308 5.63 74.72 14.29
N GLN A 309 6.54 75.38 15.00
CA GLN A 309 7.26 74.80 16.14
C GLN A 309 6.53 75.05 17.46
N GLN A 310 6.51 74.05 18.33
CA GLN A 310 6.01 74.20 19.69
C GLN A 310 7.10 74.74 20.62
N LYS A 311 6.70 75.56 21.59
CA LYS A 311 7.60 76.02 22.66
C LYS A 311 7.90 74.91 23.67
N SER A 312 6.95 74.00 23.88
CA SER A 312 7.10 72.83 24.73
C SER A 312 6.21 71.68 24.21
N PRO A 313 6.52 70.41 24.52
CA PRO A 313 5.73 69.26 24.07
C PRO A 313 4.25 69.29 24.47
N HIS A 314 3.90 70.05 25.52
CA HIS A 314 2.55 70.11 26.08
C HIS A 314 1.85 71.46 25.85
N THR A 315 2.36 72.30 24.95
CA THR A 315 1.78 73.62 24.68
C THR A 315 1.58 73.81 23.19
N LEU A 316 0.39 74.28 22.82
CA LEU A 316 0.05 74.60 21.44
C LEU A 316 0.12 76.12 21.24
N PRO A 317 0.79 76.63 20.21
CA PRO A 317 0.64 78.01 19.78
C PRO A 317 -0.76 78.24 19.20
N THR A 318 -1.16 79.51 19.09
CA THR A 318 -2.51 79.93 18.67
C THR A 318 -2.93 79.33 17.33
N GLU A 319 -2.00 79.19 16.40
CA GLU A 319 -2.21 78.54 15.11
C GLU A 319 -2.65 77.09 15.28
N LEU A 320 -1.89 76.30 16.05
CA LEU A 320 -2.23 74.90 16.29
C LEU A 320 -3.52 74.75 17.10
N ARG A 321 -3.80 75.65 18.05
CA ARG A 321 -5.08 75.65 18.79
C ARG A 321 -6.29 75.91 17.89
N THR A 322 -6.14 76.83 16.92
CA THR A 322 -7.18 77.15 15.94
C THR A 322 -7.54 75.91 15.13
N PHE A 323 -6.54 75.20 14.61
CA PHE A 323 -6.78 73.98 13.82
C PHE A 323 -7.12 72.76 14.67
N ALA A 324 -6.71 72.71 15.93
CA ALA A 324 -7.15 71.72 16.91
C ALA A 324 -8.67 71.82 17.16
N LEU A 325 -9.20 73.04 17.30
CA LEU A 325 -10.64 73.27 17.45
C LEU A 325 -11.42 72.91 16.17
N ILE A 326 -10.87 73.22 14.99
CA ILE A 326 -11.44 72.78 13.70
C ILE A 326 -11.47 71.25 13.63
N ARG A 327 -10.37 70.57 14.03
CA ARG A 327 -10.27 69.11 14.09
C ARG A 327 -11.30 68.49 15.04
N LEU A 328 -11.62 69.17 16.14
CA LEU A 328 -12.69 68.78 17.07
C LEU A 328 -14.10 69.04 16.53
N GLY A 329 -14.24 69.66 15.35
CA GLY A 329 -15.51 69.90 14.67
C GLY A 329 -16.12 71.28 14.95
N VAL A 330 -15.39 72.21 15.57
CA VAL A 330 -15.86 73.59 15.74
C VAL A 330 -15.77 74.32 14.40
N LYS A 331 -16.92 74.56 13.76
CA LYS A 331 -17.00 75.12 12.39
C LYS A 331 -17.03 76.65 12.35
N SER A 332 -17.59 77.29 13.37
CA SER A 332 -17.80 78.74 13.41
C SER A 332 -16.51 79.46 13.82
N THR A 333 -16.07 80.40 12.98
CA THR A 333 -14.93 81.29 13.29
C THR A 333 -15.19 82.13 14.55
N ALA A 334 -16.45 82.50 14.81
CA ALA A 334 -16.82 83.24 16.02
C ALA A 334 -16.68 82.37 17.28
N ASP A 335 -17.03 81.10 17.20
CA ASP A 335 -16.95 80.17 18.33
C ASP A 335 -15.49 79.87 18.68
N ILE A 336 -14.64 79.67 17.67
CA ILE A 336 -13.18 79.52 17.85
C ILE A 336 -12.60 80.77 18.50
N ALA A 337 -13.00 81.96 18.04
CA ALA A 337 -12.54 83.23 18.61
C ALA A 337 -12.93 83.35 20.09
N GLY A 338 -14.17 83.00 20.43
CA GLY A 338 -14.64 82.95 21.81
C GLY A 338 -13.84 81.98 22.69
N LEU A 339 -13.60 80.76 22.20
CA LEU A 339 -12.86 79.71 22.95
C LEU A 339 -11.37 80.04 23.12
N LEU A 340 -10.78 80.77 22.20
CA LEU A 340 -9.37 81.18 22.27
C LEU A 340 -9.17 82.55 22.92
N PHE A 341 -10.25 83.23 23.33
CA PHE A 341 -10.22 84.59 23.88
C PHE A 341 -9.59 85.61 22.91
N LEU A 342 -9.87 85.46 21.61
CA LEU A 342 -9.34 86.30 20.53
C LEU A 342 -10.46 86.95 19.72
N SER A 343 -10.12 87.90 18.84
CA SER A 343 -11.09 88.47 17.91
C SER A 343 -11.35 87.52 16.71
N PRO A 344 -12.56 87.51 16.13
CA PRO A 344 -12.84 86.77 14.91
C PRO A 344 -11.89 87.11 13.75
N GLN A 345 -11.45 88.37 13.66
CA GLN A 345 -10.49 88.82 12.66
C GLN A 345 -9.13 88.16 12.85
N THR A 346 -8.66 88.02 14.09
CA THR A 346 -7.40 87.33 14.42
C THR A 346 -7.44 85.88 13.96
N ILE A 347 -8.56 85.18 14.22
CA ILE A 347 -8.75 83.79 13.77
C ILE A 347 -8.78 83.68 12.25
N TYR A 348 -9.50 84.59 11.57
CA TYR A 348 -9.55 84.62 10.10
C TYR A 348 -8.15 84.79 9.50
N ASN A 349 -7.39 85.76 10.01
CA ASN A 349 -6.02 86.03 9.55
C ASN A 349 -5.11 84.82 9.80
N CYS A 350 -5.20 84.22 11.00
CA CYS A 350 -4.45 83.02 11.35
C CYS A 350 -4.71 81.87 10.38
N ARG A 351 -5.99 81.56 10.12
CA ARG A 351 -6.39 80.51 9.17
C ARG A 351 -5.87 80.77 7.77
N SER A 352 -6.00 82.00 7.28
CA SER A 352 -5.54 82.39 5.95
C SER A 352 -4.02 82.26 5.79
N VAL A 353 -3.26 82.73 6.78
CA VAL A 353 -1.79 82.65 6.77
C VAL A 353 -1.30 81.20 6.77
N VAL A 354 -1.89 80.35 7.61
CA VAL A 354 -1.49 78.94 7.70
C VAL A 354 -1.92 78.17 6.44
N LYS A 355 -3.14 78.41 5.93
CA LYS A 355 -3.61 77.83 4.66
C LYS A 355 -2.72 78.23 3.48
N ASN A 356 -2.16 79.44 3.48
CA ASN A 356 -1.22 79.86 2.44
C ASN A 356 0.12 79.10 2.48
N LYS A 357 0.47 78.53 3.64
CA LYS A 357 1.67 77.71 3.85
C LYS A 357 1.42 76.20 3.67
N SER A 358 0.18 75.79 3.36
CA SER A 358 -0.14 74.37 3.16
C SER A 358 0.41 73.85 1.83
N VAL A 359 0.73 72.55 1.79
CA VAL A 359 1.14 71.86 0.56
C VAL A 359 0.03 71.87 -0.49
N CYS A 360 -1.23 71.61 -0.10
CA CYS A 360 -2.41 71.66 -0.97
C CYS A 360 -3.49 72.54 -0.36
N LYS A 361 -3.77 73.70 -0.98
CA LYS A 361 -4.73 74.69 -0.42
C LYS A 361 -6.19 74.26 -0.56
N GLU A 362 -6.49 73.47 -1.59
CA GLU A 362 -7.86 73.08 -1.94
C GLU A 362 -8.42 72.04 -0.96
N SER A 363 -7.59 71.07 -0.56
CA SER A 363 -7.98 70.00 0.37
C SER A 363 -7.67 70.30 1.84
N PHE A 364 -6.93 71.38 2.14
CA PHE A 364 -6.39 71.63 3.48
C PHE A 364 -7.41 71.55 4.63
N ASP A 365 -8.57 72.20 4.49
CA ASP A 365 -9.59 72.20 5.55
C ASP A 365 -10.19 70.79 5.78
N GLU A 366 -10.31 69.97 4.72
CA GLU A 366 -10.75 68.56 4.85
C GLU A 366 -9.66 67.66 5.43
N ASP A 367 -8.41 67.87 5.00
CA ASP A 367 -7.26 67.11 5.48
C ASP A 367 -7.04 67.32 6.98
N VAL A 368 -7.19 68.57 7.45
CA VAL A 368 -7.15 68.91 8.88
C VAL A 368 -8.23 68.16 9.67
N LEU A 369 -9.44 67.99 9.13
CA LEU A 369 -10.51 67.24 9.80
C LEU A 369 -10.20 65.74 9.89
N ARG A 370 -9.40 65.19 8.98
CA ARG A 370 -9.04 63.76 8.91
C ARG A 370 -7.76 63.40 9.65
N LEU A 371 -7.05 64.37 10.21
CA LEU A 371 -5.84 64.14 11.01
C LEU A 371 -6.10 63.17 12.17
N CYS A 372 -5.12 62.35 12.50
CA CYS A 372 -5.18 61.41 13.62
C CYS A 372 -6.43 60.50 13.58
N SER A 373 -6.86 60.11 12.38
CA SER A 373 -8.03 59.23 12.16
C SER A 373 -7.77 57.79 12.64
N VAL A 374 -6.51 57.38 12.67
CA VAL A 374 -6.02 56.20 13.37
C VAL A 374 -5.26 56.71 14.58
N ILE A 375 -5.83 56.57 15.78
CA ILE A 375 -5.08 56.87 17.01
C ILE A 375 -4.01 55.78 17.10
N LYS A 376 -2.79 56.05 16.63
CA LYS A 376 -1.66 55.13 16.73
C LYS A 376 -1.31 54.94 18.21
#